data_AF-A0A820RCV4-F1
#
_entry.id   AF-A0A820RCV4-F1
#
_cell.length_a   1.000
_cell.length_b   1.000
_cell.length_c   1.000
_cell.angle_alpha   90.00
_cell.angle_beta   90.00
_cell.angle_gamma   90.00
#
_symmetry.space_group_name_H-M   'P 1'
#
loop_
_entity.id
_entity.type
_entity.pdbx_description
1 polymer ?
#
loop_
_entity_poly.entity_id
_entity_poly.type
_entity_poly.pdbx_seq_one_letter_code
_entity_poly.pdbx_strand_id
1 'polypeptide(L)'
;HKSRRQGDATDTEPEKYDLTNIYVDLINFANIYLRIGGRLVFWMPTHIMTYDESLLPTHPCFKLFSNDEQQLNHTTSRRLITMVKVRESTGDEKATVNEKLFNNFRDLYFTPNTKIWEQLNSENDTSNSSVVSKKKEIMMNDY
;
A
#
# COMPACT_ATOMS: atom_id res chain seq x y z
N HIS A 1 49.59 29.61 15.26
CA HIS A 1 48.80 29.05 14.14
C HIS A 1 48.36 27.62 14.45
N LYS A 2 47.07 27.39 14.68
CA LYS A 2 46.30 26.18 14.31
C LYS A 2 44.84 26.39 14.76
N SER A 3 44.05 26.97 13.86
CA SER A 3 42.59 27.02 13.99
C SER A 3 42.06 25.65 13.54
N ARG A 4 41.48 24.89 14.46
CA ARG A 4 40.77 23.64 14.17
C ARG A 4 39.34 24.03 13.80
N ARG A 5 38.99 23.89 12.52
CA ARG A 5 37.60 24.02 12.06
C ARG A 5 36.80 22.86 12.65
N GLN A 6 35.85 23.18 13.53
CA GLN A 6 34.81 22.24 13.96
C GLN A 6 33.81 22.17 12.79
N GLY A 7 33.82 21.08 12.03
CA GLY A 7 32.77 20.80 11.05
C GLY A 7 31.58 20.21 11.79
N ASP A 8 30.46 20.91 11.76
CA ASP A 8 29.16 20.42 12.21
C ASP A 8 28.64 19.47 11.13
N ALA A 9 28.93 18.18 11.28
CA ALA A 9 28.35 17.14 10.45
C ALA A 9 26.99 16.81 11.05
N THR A 10 25.94 17.42 10.52
CA THR A 10 24.59 16.93 10.75
C THR A 10 24.48 15.58 10.03
N ASP A 11 24.64 14.49 10.79
CA ASP A 11 24.30 13.13 10.36
C ASP A 11 22.85 13.14 9.89
N THR A 12 22.68 13.31 8.58
CA THR A 12 21.37 13.20 7.94
C THR A 12 21.14 11.70 7.81
N GLU A 13 20.44 11.11 8.77
CA GLU A 13 19.90 9.76 8.63
C GLU A 13 19.23 9.66 7.25
N PRO A 14 19.56 8.65 6.42
CA PRO A 14 18.96 8.52 5.10
C PRO A 14 17.45 8.41 5.27
N GLU A 15 16.73 9.39 4.73
CA GLU A 15 15.27 9.44 4.78
C GLU A 15 14.71 8.11 4.26
N LYS A 16 13.96 7.41 5.11
CA LYS A 16 13.46 6.07 4.82
C LYS A 16 12.39 6.15 3.75
N TYR A 17 12.81 6.01 2.49
CA TYR A 17 11.93 6.03 1.34
C TYR A 17 11.19 4.68 1.22
N ASP A 18 9.93 4.67 1.64
CA ASP A 18 9.09 3.48 1.68
C ASP A 18 8.13 3.40 0.48
N LEU A 19 7.32 2.34 0.43
CA LEU A 19 6.31 2.18 -0.62
C LEU A 19 5.27 3.31 -0.60
N THR A 20 4.90 3.80 0.59
CA THR A 20 3.97 4.92 0.76
C THR A 20 4.45 6.14 -0.03
N ASN A 21 5.72 6.52 0.16
CA ASN A 21 6.35 7.64 -0.53
C ASN A 21 6.37 7.45 -2.06
N ILE A 22 6.66 6.24 -2.54
CA ILE A 22 6.63 5.91 -3.98
C ILE A 22 5.26 6.18 -4.58
N TYR A 23 4.17 5.73 -3.94
CA TYR A 23 2.82 5.94 -4.46
C TYR A 23 2.39 7.41 -4.36
N VAL A 24 2.79 8.12 -3.31
CA VAL A 24 2.55 9.57 -3.18
C VAL A 24 3.20 10.31 -4.35
N ASP A 25 4.49 10.06 -4.61
CA ASP A 25 5.23 10.71 -5.68
C ASP A 25 4.66 10.35 -7.06
N LEU A 26 4.31 9.09 -7.29
CA LEU A 26 3.71 8.65 -8.55
C LEU A 26 2.40 9.39 -8.85
N ILE A 27 1.52 9.51 -7.86
CA ILE A 27 0.22 10.16 -8.04
C ILE A 27 0.39 11.67 -8.20
N ASN A 28 1.28 12.29 -7.43
CA ASN A 28 1.60 13.71 -7.57
C ASN A 28 2.24 14.02 -8.93
N PHE A 29 3.15 13.17 -9.41
CA PHE A 29 3.73 13.26 -10.75
C PHE A 29 2.63 13.18 -11.81
N ALA A 30 1.75 12.19 -11.72
CA ALA A 30 0.62 12.07 -12.63
C ALA A 30 -0.32 13.29 -12.60
N ASN A 31 -0.52 13.90 -11.42
CA ASN A 31 -1.31 15.12 -11.29
C ASN A 31 -0.74 16.30 -12.11
N ILE A 32 0.59 16.43 -12.14
CA ILE A 32 1.27 17.50 -12.88
C ILE A 32 1.20 17.27 -14.39
N TYR A 33 1.41 16.03 -14.84
CA TYR A 33 1.65 15.74 -16.26
C TYR A 33 0.44 15.20 -17.04
N LEU A 34 -0.58 14.66 -16.36
CA LEU A 34 -1.80 14.23 -17.05
C LEU A 34 -2.72 15.42 -17.32
N ARG A 35 -3.30 15.45 -18.52
CA ARG A 35 -4.46 16.27 -18.84
C ARG A 35 -5.71 15.78 -18.11
N ILE A 36 -6.74 16.62 -17.98
CA ILE A 36 -8.08 16.18 -17.56
C ILE A 36 -8.57 15.05 -18.48
N GLY A 37 -9.13 14.00 -17.90
CA GLY A 37 -9.53 12.76 -18.55
C GLY A 37 -8.37 11.76 -18.76
N GLY A 38 -7.13 12.17 -18.51
CA GLY A 38 -5.96 11.27 -18.48
C GLY A 38 -6.09 10.24 -17.38
N ARG A 39 -5.51 9.05 -17.60
CA ARG A 39 -5.58 7.90 -16.70
C ARG A 39 -4.21 7.60 -16.12
N LEU A 40 -4.15 7.47 -14.80
CA LEU A 40 -3.05 6.84 -14.09
C LEU A 40 -3.45 5.38 -13.83
N VAL A 41 -2.60 4.44 -14.24
CA VAL A 41 -2.82 3.01 -14.04
C VAL A 41 -1.58 2.40 -13.41
N PHE A 42 -1.72 1.69 -12.30
CA PHE A 42 -0.61 1.03 -11.63
C PHE A 42 -1.04 -0.25 -10.92
N TRP A 43 -0.07 -1.15 -10.70
CA TRP A 43 -0.23 -2.30 -9.85
C TRP A 43 0.05 -1.95 -8.40
N MET A 44 -0.82 -2.40 -7.51
CA MET A 44 -0.70 -2.24 -6.07
C MET A 44 -0.67 -3.62 -5.41
N PRO A 45 0.41 -3.98 -4.70
CA PRO A 45 0.47 -5.25 -4.00
C PRO A 45 -0.47 -5.26 -2.78
N THR A 46 -1.18 -6.36 -2.55
CA THR A 46 -2.14 -6.48 -1.46
C THR A 46 -2.10 -7.86 -0.81
N HIS A 47 -2.31 -7.90 0.50
CA HIS A 47 -2.54 -9.16 1.20
C HIS A 47 -4.05 -9.37 1.34
N ILE A 48 -4.54 -10.53 0.90
CA ILE A 48 -5.98 -10.78 0.70
C ILE A 48 -6.77 -10.62 2.01
N MET A 49 -6.17 -10.98 3.15
CA MET A 49 -6.87 -10.95 4.44
C MET A 49 -6.94 -9.57 5.10
N THR A 50 -6.06 -8.66 4.72
CA THR A 50 -5.91 -7.34 5.36
C THR A 50 -6.29 -6.19 4.41
N TYR A 51 -6.56 -6.50 3.14
CA TYR A 51 -6.99 -5.52 2.17
C TYR A 51 -8.36 -4.95 2.50
N ASP A 52 -8.47 -3.63 2.41
CA ASP A 52 -9.70 -2.85 2.45
C ASP A 52 -9.61 -1.74 1.40
N GLU A 53 -10.68 -1.56 0.63
CA GLU A 53 -10.77 -0.53 -0.41
C GLU A 53 -10.72 0.89 0.18
N SER A 54 -11.08 1.07 1.45
CA SER A 54 -10.93 2.35 2.15
C SER A 54 -9.47 2.81 2.28
N LEU A 55 -8.51 1.88 2.12
CA LEU A 55 -7.08 2.15 2.22
C LEU A 55 -6.46 2.61 0.89
N LEU A 56 -7.23 2.61 -0.20
CA LEU A 56 -6.70 2.95 -1.52
C LEU A 56 -6.07 4.36 -1.53
N PRO A 57 -4.99 4.55 -2.30
CA PRO A 57 -4.44 5.87 -2.54
C PRO A 57 -5.50 6.84 -3.10
N THR A 58 -5.51 8.07 -2.59
CA THR A 58 -6.45 9.11 -3.03
C THR A 58 -5.71 10.39 -3.41
N HIS A 59 -6.33 11.21 -4.27
CA HIS A 59 -5.85 12.55 -4.60
C HIS A 59 -7.05 13.42 -5.02
N PRO A 60 -7.19 14.68 -4.56
CA PRO A 60 -8.37 15.52 -4.83
C PRO A 60 -8.72 15.74 -6.32
N CYS A 61 -7.70 15.75 -7.18
CA CYS A 61 -7.84 15.86 -8.64
C CYS A 61 -8.14 14.54 -9.37
N PHE A 62 -8.12 13.40 -8.68
CA PHE A 62 -8.36 12.09 -9.29
C PHE A 62 -9.62 11.44 -8.73
N LYS A 63 -10.28 10.63 -9.57
CA LYS A 63 -11.32 9.69 -9.13
C LYS A 63 -10.90 8.27 -9.47
N LEU A 64 -11.22 7.34 -8.57
CA LEU A 64 -11.10 5.91 -8.85
C LEU A 64 -12.05 5.54 -9.99
N PHE A 65 -11.53 4.85 -11.00
CA PHE A 65 -12.29 4.36 -12.15
C PHE A 65 -12.45 2.84 -12.11
N SER A 66 -11.38 2.11 -11.79
CA SER A 66 -11.42 0.66 -11.60
C SER A 66 -10.41 0.21 -10.55
N ASN A 67 -10.72 -0.93 -9.95
CA ASN A 67 -9.94 -1.58 -8.91
C ASN A 67 -10.05 -3.10 -9.13
N ASP A 68 -9.18 -3.61 -9.99
CA ASP A 68 -9.31 -4.97 -10.50
C ASP A 68 -8.32 -5.90 -9.80
N GLU A 69 -8.82 -6.90 -9.08
CA GLU A 69 -7.98 -7.85 -8.35
C GLU A 69 -7.44 -8.96 -9.25
N GLN A 70 -6.15 -9.22 -9.13
CA GLN A 70 -5.50 -10.42 -9.63
C GLN A 70 -4.85 -11.16 -8.46
N GLN A 71 -5.46 -12.30 -8.09
CA GLN A 71 -4.88 -13.20 -7.11
C GLN A 71 -3.59 -13.83 -7.66
N LEU A 72 -2.53 -13.82 -6.86
CA LEU A 72 -1.23 -14.43 -7.21
C LEU A 72 -1.07 -15.78 -6.51
N ASN A 73 -1.54 -15.86 -5.26
CA ASN A 73 -1.69 -17.08 -4.48
C ASN A 73 -2.83 -16.88 -3.45
N HIS A 74 -2.98 -17.82 -2.50
CA HIS A 74 -4.06 -17.78 -1.50
C HIS A 74 -3.98 -16.63 -0.48
N THR A 75 -2.80 -16.05 -0.26
CA THR A 75 -2.58 -14.99 0.74
C THR A 75 -2.29 -13.63 0.12
N THR A 76 -1.84 -13.58 -1.13
CA THR A 76 -1.39 -12.37 -1.81
C THR A 76 -2.08 -12.18 -3.15
N SER A 77 -2.44 -10.93 -3.40
CA SER A 77 -2.97 -10.46 -4.67
C SER A 77 -2.26 -9.19 -5.10
N ARG A 78 -2.53 -8.77 -6.33
CA ARG A 78 -2.21 -7.43 -6.80
C ARG A 78 -3.47 -6.81 -7.38
N ARG A 79 -3.66 -5.52 -7.17
CA ARG A 79 -4.79 -4.76 -7.69
C ARG A 79 -4.33 -3.81 -8.78
N LEU A 80 -4.98 -3.85 -9.94
CA LEU A 80 -4.79 -2.88 -10.99
C LEU A 80 -5.68 -1.69 -10.68
N ILE A 81 -5.07 -0.60 -10.22
CA ILE A 81 -5.78 0.62 -9.86
C ILE A 81 -5.77 1.54 -11.06
N THR A 82 -6.96 1.97 -11.49
CA THR A 82 -7.13 3.00 -12.53
C THR A 82 -7.74 4.24 -11.89
N MET A 83 -7.04 5.38 -11.99
CA MET A 83 -7.54 6.68 -11.56
C MET A 83 -7.63 7.63 -12.77
N VAL A 84 -8.69 8.42 -12.84
CA VAL A 84 -8.89 9.43 -13.90
C VAL A 84 -8.72 10.83 -13.30
N LYS A 85 -7.91 11.68 -13.93
CA LYS A 85 -7.80 13.10 -13.53
C LYS A 85 -9.08 13.83 -13.94
N VAL A 86 -9.78 14.43 -13.00
CA VAL A 86 -11.11 15.04 -13.22
C VAL A 86 -11.09 16.57 -13.23
N ARG A 87 -10.01 17.19 -12.76
CA ARG A 87 -9.81 18.65 -12.76
C ARG A 87 -8.34 19.00 -12.62
N GLU A 88 -8.02 20.28 -12.78
CA GLU A 88 -6.70 20.81 -12.47
C GLU A 88 -6.47 20.97 -10.97
N SER A 89 -5.18 20.92 -10.61
CA SER A 89 -4.68 21.13 -9.25
C SER A 89 -4.70 22.61 -8.88
N THR A 90 -5.02 22.92 -7.63
CA THR A 90 -4.86 24.28 -7.09
C THR A 90 -3.42 24.59 -6.67
N GLY A 91 -2.49 23.63 -6.77
CA GLY A 91 -1.06 23.77 -6.50
C GLY A 91 -0.58 23.08 -5.22
N ASP A 92 -1.37 23.17 -4.14
CA ASP A 92 -1.01 22.64 -2.82
C ASP A 92 -1.56 21.23 -2.55
N GLU A 93 -2.33 20.69 -3.48
CA GLU A 93 -2.98 19.39 -3.34
C GLU A 93 -1.99 18.25 -3.54
N LYS A 94 -2.05 17.28 -2.62
CA LYS A 94 -1.17 16.11 -2.62
C LYS A 94 -1.96 14.82 -2.53
N ALA A 95 -1.34 13.76 -3.00
CA ALA A 95 -1.82 12.41 -2.80
C ALA A 95 -1.79 12.04 -1.32
N THR A 96 -2.78 11.27 -0.89
CA THR A 96 -2.82 10.65 0.44
C THR A 96 -2.78 9.14 0.24
N VAL A 97 -1.79 8.50 0.84
CA VAL A 97 -1.62 7.05 0.84
C VAL A 97 -1.63 6.59 2.30
N ASN A 98 -2.45 5.60 2.62
CA ASN A 98 -2.52 5.08 3.97
C ASN A 98 -1.33 4.15 4.22
N GLU A 99 -0.48 4.45 5.19
CA GLU A 99 0.67 3.60 5.53
C GLU A 99 0.27 2.15 5.86
N LYS A 100 -0.92 1.94 6.43
CA LYS A 100 -1.45 0.60 6.74
C LYS A 100 -1.60 -0.29 5.50
N LEU A 101 -1.68 0.30 4.31
CA LEU A 101 -1.76 -0.40 3.04
C LEU A 101 -0.50 -1.25 2.79
N PHE A 102 0.67 -0.76 3.21
CA PHE A 102 1.96 -1.42 2.98
C PHE A 102 2.65 -1.87 4.27
N ASN A 103 2.12 -1.50 5.44
CA ASN A 103 2.63 -1.97 6.72
C ASN A 103 2.65 -3.49 6.76
N ASN A 104 3.82 -4.03 7.10
CA ASN A 104 4.08 -5.46 7.16
C ASN A 104 3.81 -6.20 5.84
N PHE A 105 3.53 -5.51 4.71
CA PHE A 105 3.27 -6.21 3.44
C PHE A 105 4.50 -7.00 3.04
N ARG A 106 5.70 -6.41 3.16
CA ARG A 106 6.96 -7.10 2.88
C ARG A 106 7.05 -8.39 3.71
N ASP A 107 6.78 -8.28 5.00
CA ASP A 107 6.89 -9.42 5.91
C ASP A 107 5.83 -10.47 5.60
N LEU A 108 4.56 -10.09 5.44
CA LEU A 108 3.45 -10.99 5.08
C LEU A 108 3.67 -11.67 3.72
N TYR A 109 4.23 -10.95 2.75
CA TYR A 109 4.49 -11.47 1.41
C TYR A 109 5.61 -12.53 1.42
N PHE A 110 6.65 -12.34 2.24
CA PHE A 110 7.76 -13.29 2.35
C PHE A 110 7.57 -14.32 3.47
N THR A 111 6.53 -14.19 4.29
CA THR A 111 6.23 -15.14 5.36
C THR A 111 5.53 -16.37 4.78
N PRO A 112 6.02 -17.59 5.06
CA PRO A 112 5.32 -18.81 4.68
C PRO A 112 3.89 -18.82 5.23
N ASN A 113 2.92 -19.25 4.41
CA ASN A 113 1.49 -19.28 4.75
C ASN A 113 1.19 -19.93 6.12
N THR A 114 1.99 -20.92 6.53
CA THR A 114 1.87 -21.65 7.80
C THR A 114 2.01 -20.75 9.03
N LYS A 115 2.95 -19.80 9.03
CA LYS A 115 3.23 -18.93 10.18
C LYS A 115 2.19 -17.82 10.37
N ILE A 116 1.60 -17.35 9.27
CA ILE A 116 0.54 -16.31 9.29
C ILE A 116 -0.70 -16.85 10.01
N TRP A 117 -1.03 -18.14 9.81
CA TRP A 117 -2.17 -18.80 10.46
C TRP A 117 -2.00 -18.88 11.97
N GLU A 118 -0.81 -19.24 12.45
CA GLU A 118 -0.50 -19.32 13.89
C GLU A 118 -0.68 -17.95 14.58
N GLN A 119 -0.22 -16.87 13.95
CA GLN A 119 -0.39 -15.50 14.47
C GLN A 119 -1.86 -15.07 14.50
N LEU A 120 -2.60 -15.27 13.41
CA LEU A 120 -4.01 -14.85 13.34
C LEU A 120 -4.94 -15.64 14.28
N ASN A 121 -4.60 -16.89 14.61
CA ASN A 121 -5.35 -17.67 15.60
C ASN A 121 -4.90 -17.44 17.03
N SER A 122 -3.74 -16.81 17.25
CA SER A 122 -3.34 -16.33 18.57
C SER A 122 -4.04 -15.01 18.95
N GLU A 123 -4.47 -14.21 17.96
CA GLU A 123 -5.12 -12.91 18.17
C GLU A 123 -6.67 -12.96 18.15
N ASN A 124 -7.28 -14.03 17.64
CA ASN A 124 -8.74 -14.16 17.57
C ASN A 124 -9.29 -15.05 18.69
N ASP A 125 -9.25 -14.55 19.92
CA ASP A 125 -10.20 -14.99 20.94
C ASP A 125 -11.44 -14.08 20.91
N THR A 126 -12.59 -14.69 20.60
CA THR A 126 -13.97 -14.16 20.63
C THR A 126 -14.48 -13.35 19.41
N SER A 127 -15.44 -13.96 18.70
CA SER A 127 -16.59 -13.32 18.01
C SER A 127 -16.59 -13.17 16.48
N ASN A 128 -16.36 -14.24 15.68
CA ASN A 128 -17.19 -14.51 14.47
C ASN A 128 -16.86 -15.85 13.78
N SER A 129 -17.68 -16.87 14.03
CA SER A 129 -17.50 -18.26 13.52
C SER A 129 -17.58 -18.41 11.99
N SER A 130 -18.39 -17.59 11.31
CA SER A 130 -18.61 -17.69 9.86
C SER A 130 -17.42 -17.19 9.02
N VAL A 131 -16.75 -16.13 9.48
CA VAL A 131 -15.55 -15.57 8.83
C VAL A 131 -14.33 -16.47 9.02
N VAL A 132 -14.20 -17.07 10.22
CA VAL A 132 -13.15 -18.05 10.53
C VAL A 132 -13.26 -19.27 9.62
N SER A 133 -14.48 -19.74 9.36
CA SER A 133 -14.72 -20.93 8.52
C SER A 133 -14.26 -20.70 7.06
N LYS A 134 -14.59 -19.54 6.48
CA LYS A 134 -14.17 -19.19 5.11
C LYS A 134 -12.66 -18.92 5.01
N LYS A 135 -12.06 -18.33 6.06
CA LYS A 135 -10.60 -18.15 6.19
C LYS A 135 -9.86 -19.48 6.30
N LYS A 136 -10.45 -20.47 6.96
CA LYS A 136 -9.87 -21.82 7.11
C LYS A 136 -9.92 -22.60 5.80
N GLU A 137 -11.03 -22.53 5.07
CA GLU A 137 -11.22 -23.19 3.77
C GLU A 137 -10.23 -22.70 2.69
N ILE A 138 -9.94 -21.40 2.66
CA ILE A 138 -8.96 -20.81 1.71
C ILE A 138 -7.53 -21.28 2.00
N MET A 139 -7.20 -21.64 3.25
CA MET A 139 -5.84 -21.94 3.71
C MET A 139 -5.53 -23.45 3.86
N MET A 140 -6.55 -24.31 3.94
CA MET A 140 -6.38 -25.76 4.16
C MET A 140 -6.25 -26.60 2.87
N ASN A 141 -6.45 -25.99 1.70
CA ASN A 141 -6.33 -26.66 0.41
C ASN A 141 -4.88 -26.72 -0.14
N ASP A 142 -3.89 -26.39 0.69
CA ASP A 142 -2.46 -26.46 0.36
C ASP A 142 -1.82 -27.83 0.73
N TYR A 143 -2.59 -28.92 0.79
CA TYR A 143 -2.09 -30.30 0.87
C TYR A 143 -2.77 -31.23 -0.15
#